data_AF-A0A9D7FAC6-F1
#
_entry.id   AF-A0A9D7FAC6-F1
#
_cell.length_a   1.000
_cell.length_b   1.000
_cell.length_c   1.000
_cell.angle_alpha   90.00
_cell.angle_beta   90.00
_cell.angle_gamma   90.00
#
_symmetry.space_group_name_H-M   'P 1'
#
loop_
_entity.id
_entity.type
_entity.pdbx_description
1 polymer ?
#
loop_
_entity_poly.entity_id
_entity_poly.type
_entity_poly.pdbx_seq_one_letter_code
_entity_poly.pdbx_strand_id
1 'polypeptide(L)'
;MTGKNAGLKAQVLTQLGLAQQHAGNTAKSDQAFQQALTLNPENAMVLDGFSFALTLRGENPDKAMEMIRKANELSPGNARIESTYAWVLSKKKSYSEAQEWFQKAFQHGADEDPIALEHYGDLLFQKNDPNQAVEYWQKALEKSFASPRLLKKIAERKPYE
;
A
#
# COMPACT_ATOMS: atom_id res chain seq x y z
N MET A 1 -29.16 -11.08 -11.63
CA MET A 1 -29.07 -10.03 -10.58
C MET A 1 -28.12 -10.39 -9.42
N THR A 2 -27.36 -11.49 -9.49
CA THR A 2 -26.50 -11.99 -8.39
C THR A 2 -25.12 -11.33 -8.26
N GLY A 3 -24.57 -10.76 -9.34
CA GLY A 3 -23.22 -10.16 -9.33
C GLY A 3 -23.05 -8.89 -8.50
N LYS A 4 -24.10 -8.05 -8.39
CA LYS A 4 -24.03 -6.78 -7.65
C LYS A 4 -23.88 -7.00 -6.13
N ASN A 5 -24.51 -8.04 -5.59
CA ASN A 5 -24.37 -8.41 -4.18
C ASN A 5 -22.99 -9.00 -3.86
N ALA A 6 -22.41 -9.77 -4.78
CA ALA A 6 -21.06 -10.31 -4.58
C ALA A 6 -20.00 -9.20 -4.55
N GLY A 7 -20.11 -8.20 -5.43
CA GLY A 7 -19.21 -7.04 -5.45
C GLY A 7 -19.27 -6.21 -4.16
N LEU A 8 -20.47 -5.87 -3.69
CA LEU A 8 -20.66 -5.15 -2.43
C LEU A 8 -20.13 -5.96 -1.23
N LYS A 9 -20.39 -7.27 -1.20
CA LYS A 9 -19.89 -8.14 -0.14
C LYS A 9 -18.34 -8.21 -0.13
N ALA A 10 -17.71 -8.28 -1.31
CA ALA A 10 -16.25 -8.24 -1.41
C ALA A 10 -15.66 -6.91 -0.91
N GLN A 11 -16.33 -5.78 -1.20
CA GLN A 11 -15.92 -4.46 -0.69
C GLN A 11 -16.01 -4.40 0.85
N VAL A 12 -17.13 -4.86 1.43
CA VAL A 12 -17.30 -4.92 2.89
C VAL A 12 -16.22 -5.78 3.54
N LEU A 13 -15.93 -6.95 2.95
CA LEU A 13 -14.87 -7.84 3.44
C LEU A 13 -13.47 -7.22 3.30
N THR A 14 -13.22 -6.42 2.26
CA THR A 14 -11.95 -5.68 2.11
C THR A 14 -11.77 -4.67 3.24
N GLN A 15 -12.82 -3.89 3.53
CA GLN A 15 -12.78 -2.91 4.63
C GLN A 15 -12.66 -3.59 5.98
N LEU A 16 -13.33 -4.74 6.18
CA LEU A 16 -13.15 -5.55 7.37
C LEU A 16 -11.70 -6.05 7.51
N GLY A 17 -11.09 -6.50 6.41
CA GLY A 17 -9.69 -6.93 6.37
C GLY A 17 -8.75 -5.83 6.84
N LEU A 18 -8.90 -4.62 6.29
CA LEU A 18 -8.13 -3.44 6.68
C LEU A 18 -8.38 -3.04 8.14
N ALA A 19 -9.63 -3.04 8.61
CA ALA A 19 -9.95 -2.72 9.99
C ALA A 19 -9.35 -3.72 10.99
N GLN A 20 -9.41 -5.02 10.69
CA GLN A 20 -8.79 -6.05 11.53
C GLN A 20 -7.27 -5.94 11.53
N GLN A 21 -6.66 -5.56 10.40
CA GLN A 21 -5.24 -5.26 10.34
C GLN A 21 -4.86 -4.11 11.29
N HIS A 22 -5.59 -2.98 11.23
CA HIS A 22 -5.37 -1.86 12.13
C HIS A 22 -5.58 -2.22 13.61
N ALA A 23 -6.48 -3.17 13.89
CA ALA A 23 -6.71 -3.70 15.23
C ALA A 23 -5.67 -4.77 15.67
N GLY A 24 -4.67 -5.10 14.84
CA GLY A 24 -3.66 -6.11 15.13
C GLY A 24 -4.14 -7.57 15.01
N ASN A 25 -5.37 -7.79 14.53
CA ASN A 25 -5.96 -9.12 14.39
C ASN A 25 -5.61 -9.73 13.03
N THR A 26 -4.34 -10.06 12.81
CA THR A 26 -3.78 -10.50 11.52
C THR A 26 -4.54 -11.69 10.91
N ALA A 27 -4.87 -12.72 11.70
CA ALA A 27 -5.62 -13.88 11.23
C ALA A 27 -7.03 -13.53 10.72
N LYS A 28 -7.73 -12.60 11.39
CA LYS A 28 -9.06 -12.14 10.95
C LYS A 28 -8.96 -11.26 9.71
N SER A 29 -7.89 -10.46 9.60
CA SER A 29 -7.60 -9.66 8.42
C SER A 29 -7.47 -10.56 7.18
N ASP A 30 -6.61 -11.58 7.26
CA ASP A 30 -6.35 -12.51 6.17
C ASP A 30 -7.59 -13.32 5.79
N GLN A 31 -8.36 -13.77 6.79
CA GLN A 31 -9.62 -14.47 6.55
C GLN A 31 -10.60 -13.60 5.77
N ALA A 32 -10.73 -12.31 6.11
CA ALA A 32 -11.63 -11.40 5.42
C ALA A 32 -11.19 -11.16 3.96
N PHE A 33 -9.90 -10.93 3.71
CA PHE A 33 -9.38 -10.79 2.34
C PHE A 33 -9.54 -12.07 1.52
N GLN A 34 -9.27 -13.23 2.09
CA GLN A 34 -9.45 -14.52 1.42
C GLN A 34 -10.93 -14.75 1.06
N GLN A 35 -11.86 -14.44 1.97
CA GLN A 35 -13.29 -14.53 1.67
C GLN A 35 -13.70 -13.56 0.54
N ALA A 36 -13.13 -12.35 0.51
CA ALA A 36 -13.38 -11.40 -0.57
C ALA A 36 -12.88 -11.94 -1.92
N LEU A 37 -11.70 -12.55 -1.96
CA LEU A 37 -11.13 -13.18 -3.16
C LEU A 37 -11.91 -14.44 -3.59
N THR A 38 -12.48 -15.21 -2.67
CA THR A 38 -13.37 -16.33 -3.03
C THR A 38 -14.62 -15.83 -3.76
N LEU A 39 -15.14 -14.64 -3.40
CA LEU A 39 -16.29 -14.05 -4.07
C LEU A 39 -15.93 -13.41 -5.42
N ASN A 40 -14.75 -12.80 -5.52
CA ASN A 40 -14.23 -12.25 -6.76
C ASN A 40 -12.69 -12.34 -6.80
N PRO A 41 -12.12 -13.38 -7.44
CA PRO A 41 -10.68 -13.61 -7.49
C PRO A 41 -9.88 -12.58 -8.32
N GLU A 42 -10.58 -11.73 -9.08
CA GLU A 42 -10.01 -10.73 -9.98
C GLU A 42 -10.41 -9.31 -9.57
N ASN A 43 -10.76 -9.13 -8.29
CA ASN A 43 -10.98 -7.79 -7.76
C ASN A 43 -9.64 -7.13 -7.45
N ALA A 44 -9.20 -6.23 -8.34
CA ALA A 44 -7.93 -5.50 -8.21
C ALA A 44 -7.79 -4.79 -6.85
N MET A 45 -8.87 -4.22 -6.30
CA MET A 45 -8.84 -3.52 -5.02
C MET A 45 -8.66 -4.47 -3.82
N VAL A 46 -9.22 -5.67 -3.90
CA VAL A 46 -9.02 -6.70 -2.87
C VAL A 46 -7.58 -7.22 -2.90
N LEU A 47 -7.07 -7.50 -4.11
CA LEU A 47 -5.71 -7.97 -4.33
C LEU A 47 -4.68 -6.95 -3.82
N ASP A 48 -4.87 -5.68 -4.17
CA ASP A 48 -4.04 -4.59 -3.66
C ASP A 48 -4.15 -4.45 -2.13
N GLY A 49 -5.35 -4.44 -1.57
CA GLY A 49 -5.54 -4.30 -0.12
C GLY A 49 -4.89 -5.43 0.68
N PHE A 50 -4.95 -6.66 0.17
CA PHE A 50 -4.29 -7.80 0.83
C PHE A 50 -2.76 -7.75 0.65
N SER A 51 -2.27 -7.37 -0.54
CA SER A 51 -0.84 -7.17 -0.76
C SER A 51 -0.27 -6.08 0.16
N PHE A 52 -0.99 -4.97 0.30
CA PHE A 52 -0.66 -3.89 1.23
C PHE A 52 -0.58 -4.40 2.67
N ALA A 53 -1.57 -5.17 3.13
CA ALA A 53 -1.59 -5.72 4.48
C ALA A 53 -0.40 -6.68 4.75
N LEU A 54 -0.08 -7.55 3.80
CA LEU A 54 1.09 -8.45 3.89
C LEU A 54 2.41 -7.66 3.95
N THR A 55 2.53 -6.65 3.08
CA THR A 55 3.70 -5.78 2.99
C THR A 55 3.91 -4.97 4.27
N LEU A 56 2.84 -4.45 4.86
CA LEU A 56 2.88 -3.72 6.13
C LEU A 56 3.40 -4.59 7.28
N ARG A 57 3.08 -5.89 7.29
CA ARG A 57 3.55 -6.84 8.32
C ARG A 57 4.91 -7.46 8.00
N GLY A 58 5.47 -7.20 6.82
CA GLY A 58 6.68 -7.90 6.34
C GLY A 58 6.47 -9.40 6.11
N GLU A 59 5.24 -9.83 5.85
CA GLU A 59 4.86 -11.24 5.69
C GLU A 59 4.69 -11.62 4.22
N ASN A 60 5.13 -12.83 3.85
CA ASN A 60 4.90 -13.43 2.53
C ASN A 60 5.16 -12.48 1.35
N PRO A 61 6.38 -11.91 1.21
CA PRO A 61 6.69 -10.89 0.21
C PRO A 61 6.52 -11.36 -1.24
N ASP A 62 6.55 -12.67 -1.50
CA ASP A 62 6.27 -13.23 -2.83
C ASP A 62 4.78 -13.22 -3.15
N LYS A 63 3.93 -13.53 -2.16
CA LYS A 63 2.48 -13.48 -2.30
C LYS A 63 1.98 -12.05 -2.47
N ALA A 64 2.54 -11.10 -1.71
CA ALA A 64 2.25 -9.69 -1.88
C ALA A 64 2.60 -9.21 -3.31
N MET A 65 3.77 -9.63 -3.82
CA MET A 65 4.20 -9.30 -5.18
C MET A 65 3.28 -9.91 -6.25
N GLU A 66 2.90 -11.18 -6.11
CA GLU A 66 1.97 -11.85 -7.02
C GLU A 66 0.62 -11.11 -7.08
N MET A 67 0.06 -10.78 -5.91
CA MET A 67 -1.22 -10.09 -5.81
C MET A 67 -1.18 -8.70 -6.42
N ILE A 68 -0.13 -7.91 -6.13
CA ILE A 68 -0.06 -6.53 -6.63
C ILE A 68 0.23 -6.48 -8.12
N ARG A 69 1.00 -7.44 -8.65
CA ARG A 69 1.19 -7.57 -10.10
C ARG A 69 -0.14 -7.86 -10.80
N LYS A 70 -0.90 -8.83 -10.28
CA LYS A 70 -2.23 -9.14 -10.80
C LYS A 70 -3.18 -7.95 -10.68
N ALA A 71 -3.17 -7.23 -9.56
CA ALA A 71 -3.99 -6.02 -9.38
C ALA A 71 -3.67 -4.95 -10.43
N ASN A 72 -2.39 -4.74 -10.72
CA ASN A 72 -1.94 -3.78 -11.73
C ASN A 72 -2.30 -4.22 -13.16
N GLU A 73 -2.19 -5.51 -13.49
CA GLU A 73 -2.64 -6.07 -14.77
C GLU A 73 -4.15 -5.84 -14.99
N LEU A 74 -4.96 -5.97 -13.93
CA LEU A 74 -6.41 -5.79 -13.96
C LEU A 74 -6.85 -4.31 -13.99
N SER A 75 -6.01 -3.40 -13.51
CA SER A 75 -6.32 -1.98 -13.40
C SER A 75 -5.09 -1.11 -13.67
N PRO A 76 -4.55 -1.14 -14.91
CA PRO A 76 -3.37 -0.38 -15.30
C PRO A 76 -3.63 1.13 -15.16
N GLY A 77 -2.61 1.89 -14.74
CA GLY A 77 -2.72 3.35 -14.57
C GLY A 77 -3.43 3.80 -13.29
N ASN A 78 -3.73 2.86 -12.38
CA ASN A 78 -4.33 3.19 -11.09
C ASN A 78 -3.24 3.60 -10.10
N ALA A 79 -3.12 4.90 -9.85
CA ALA A 79 -2.12 5.51 -8.95
C ALA A 79 -1.96 4.80 -7.61
N ARG A 80 -3.05 4.38 -6.97
CA ARG A 80 -3.02 3.69 -5.68
C ARG A 80 -2.40 2.29 -5.80
N ILE A 81 -2.74 1.54 -6.84
CA ILE A 81 -2.20 0.19 -7.06
C ILE A 81 -0.71 0.29 -7.43
N GLU A 82 -0.35 1.25 -8.27
CA GLU A 82 1.04 1.47 -8.66
C GLU A 82 1.92 1.90 -7.47
N SER A 83 1.39 2.73 -6.55
CA SER A 83 2.13 3.12 -5.34
C SER A 83 2.29 1.95 -4.36
N THR A 84 1.28 1.10 -4.18
CA THR A 84 1.43 -0.15 -3.42
C THR A 84 2.46 -1.06 -4.09
N TYR A 85 2.44 -1.21 -5.42
CA TYR A 85 3.43 -2.02 -6.16
C TYR A 85 4.85 -1.53 -5.85
N ALA A 86 5.06 -0.22 -6.01
CA ALA A 86 6.34 0.42 -5.71
C ALA A 86 6.80 0.14 -4.28
N TRP A 87 5.88 0.20 -3.32
CA TRP A 87 6.18 -0.09 -1.93
C TRP A 87 6.53 -1.56 -1.68
N VAL A 88 5.83 -2.53 -2.30
CA VAL A 88 6.19 -3.95 -2.22
C VAL A 88 7.61 -4.17 -2.77
N LEU A 89 7.95 -3.56 -3.91
CA LEU A 89 9.31 -3.61 -4.45
C LEU A 89 10.34 -3.02 -3.48
N SER A 90 10.02 -1.89 -2.84
CA SER A 90 10.87 -1.27 -1.83
C SER A 90 11.15 -2.22 -0.67
N LYS A 91 10.12 -2.88 -0.14
CA LYS A 91 10.26 -3.88 0.94
C LYS A 91 11.04 -5.12 0.50
N LYS A 92 11.00 -5.48 -0.78
CA LYS A 92 11.85 -6.51 -1.39
C LYS A 92 13.27 -6.03 -1.72
N LYS A 93 13.61 -4.78 -1.39
CA LYS A 93 14.91 -4.13 -1.66
C LYS A 93 15.22 -3.90 -3.15
N SER A 94 14.21 -3.98 -4.01
CA SER A 94 14.30 -3.64 -5.44
C SER A 94 14.18 -2.13 -5.64
N TYR A 95 15.10 -1.34 -5.06
CA TYR A 95 14.93 0.11 -4.91
C TYR A 95 14.88 0.90 -6.22
N SER A 96 15.62 0.47 -7.24
CA SER A 96 15.58 1.14 -8.55
C SER A 96 14.22 0.97 -9.22
N GLU A 97 13.71 -0.26 -9.25
CA GLU A 97 12.39 -0.57 -9.81
C GLU A 97 11.27 0.10 -8.97
N ALA A 98 11.39 0.09 -7.64
CA ALA A 98 10.46 0.77 -6.75
C ALA A 98 10.36 2.26 -7.10
N GLN A 99 11.49 2.93 -7.35
CA GLN A 99 11.49 4.34 -7.72
C GLN A 99 10.78 4.57 -9.06
N GLU A 100 11.00 3.74 -10.07
CA GLU A 100 10.31 3.83 -11.36
C GLU A 100 8.79 3.67 -11.20
N TRP A 101 8.34 2.76 -10.34
CA TRP A 101 6.91 2.58 -10.07
C TRP A 101 6.30 3.74 -9.28
N PHE A 102 7.02 4.31 -8.31
CA PHE A 102 6.54 5.53 -7.66
C PHE A 102 6.42 6.70 -8.64
N GLN A 103 7.37 6.84 -9.58
CA GLN A 103 7.28 7.87 -10.63
C GLN A 103 6.05 7.67 -11.52
N LYS A 104 5.72 6.42 -11.91
CA LYS A 104 4.47 6.11 -12.63
C LYS A 104 3.24 6.45 -11.79
N ALA A 105 3.22 6.03 -10.53
CA ALA A 105 2.11 6.31 -9.62
C ALA A 105 1.86 7.82 -9.49
N PHE A 106 2.92 8.62 -9.36
CA PHE A 106 2.83 10.08 -9.31
C PHE A 106 2.33 10.70 -10.63
N GLN A 107 2.70 10.16 -11.79
CA GLN A 107 2.11 10.59 -13.08
C GLN A 107 0.59 10.35 -13.13
N HIS A 108 0.09 9.38 -12.37
CA HIS A 108 -1.33 9.07 -12.28
C HIS A 108 -2.03 9.67 -11.03
N GLY A 109 -1.36 10.55 -10.29
CA GLY A 109 -1.95 11.31 -9.18
C GLY A 109 -1.70 10.77 -7.77
N ALA A 110 -0.79 9.81 -7.59
CA ALA A 110 -0.41 9.33 -6.24
C ALA A 110 0.40 10.37 -5.45
N ASP A 111 0.82 11.48 -6.06
CA ASP A 111 1.50 12.59 -5.39
C ASP A 111 0.55 13.42 -4.52
N GLU A 112 -0.76 13.22 -4.66
CA GLU A 112 -1.80 13.75 -3.78
C GLU A 112 -2.17 12.79 -2.63
N ASP A 113 -1.69 11.55 -2.64
CA ASP A 113 -1.96 10.55 -1.60
C ASP A 113 -0.88 10.63 -0.50
N PRO A 114 -1.23 11.01 0.75
CA PRO A 114 -0.26 11.07 1.85
C PRO A 114 0.42 9.72 2.13
N ILE A 115 -0.26 8.59 1.90
CA ILE A 115 0.32 7.26 2.10
C ILE A 115 1.41 6.98 1.07
N ALA A 116 1.17 7.32 -0.20
CA ALA A 116 2.15 7.15 -1.26
C ALA A 116 3.39 8.04 -1.05
N LEU A 117 3.18 9.30 -0.63
CA LEU A 117 4.26 10.23 -0.28
C LEU A 117 5.09 9.69 0.90
N GLU A 118 4.43 9.16 1.93
CA GLU A 118 5.12 8.56 3.09
C GLU A 118 6.01 7.38 2.66
N HIS A 119 5.48 6.45 1.87
CA HIS A 119 6.22 5.29 1.40
C HIS A 119 7.38 5.66 0.46
N TYR A 120 7.21 6.70 -0.35
CA TYR A 120 8.31 7.21 -1.17
C TYR A 120 9.42 7.82 -0.32
N GLY A 121 9.06 8.56 0.74
CA GLY A 121 10.03 9.02 1.74
C GLY A 121 10.78 7.86 2.40
N ASP A 122 10.09 6.76 2.73
CA ASP A 122 10.73 5.56 3.27
C ASP A 122 11.70 4.91 2.26
N LEU A 123 11.36 4.86 0.97
CA LEU A 123 12.26 4.40 -0.10
C LEU A 123 13.51 5.29 -0.21
N LEU A 124 13.34 6.62 -0.20
CA LEU A 124 14.45 7.56 -0.28
C LEU A 124 15.42 7.37 0.88
N PHE A 125 14.90 7.16 2.09
CA PHE A 125 15.72 6.82 3.25
C PHE A 125 16.50 5.52 3.03
N GLN A 126 15.85 4.46 2.51
CA GLN A 126 16.50 3.18 2.20
C GLN A 126 17.61 3.31 1.13
N LYS A 127 17.51 4.32 0.27
CA LYS A 127 18.53 4.67 -0.73
C LYS A 127 19.65 5.57 -0.19
N ASN A 128 19.70 5.78 1.14
CA ASN A 128 20.63 6.69 1.82
C ASN A 128 20.44 8.18 1.47
N ASP A 129 19.21 8.60 1.16
CA ASP A 129 18.85 10.02 1.01
C ASP A 129 17.87 10.48 2.11
N PRO A 130 18.34 10.67 3.35
CA PRO A 130 17.51 11.11 4.47
C PRO A 130 17.12 12.60 4.40
N ASN A 131 17.66 13.37 3.45
CA ASN A 131 17.22 14.76 3.24
C ASN A 131 15.93 14.75 2.44
N GLN A 132 15.93 14.11 1.26
CA GLN A 132 14.72 14.00 0.45
C GLN A 132 13.64 13.18 1.15
N ALA A 133 14.01 12.16 1.94
CA ALA A 133 13.05 11.40 2.75
C ALA A 133 12.21 12.33 3.65
N VAL A 134 12.86 13.28 4.34
CA VAL A 134 12.19 14.24 5.23
C VAL A 134 11.28 15.17 4.44
N GLU A 135 11.69 15.65 3.26
CA GLU A 135 10.85 16.48 2.40
C GLU A 135 9.56 15.75 2.01
N TYR A 136 9.64 14.47 1.65
CA TYR A 136 8.45 13.69 1.28
C TYR A 136 7.58 13.32 2.48
N TRP A 137 8.16 13.05 3.66
CA TRP A 137 7.37 12.90 4.88
C TRP A 137 6.66 14.20 5.29
N GLN A 138 7.26 15.38 5.05
CA GLN A 138 6.61 16.67 5.25
C GLN A 138 5.44 16.87 4.28
N LYS A 139 5.62 16.57 2.99
CA LYS A 139 4.53 16.58 2.01
C LYS A 139 3.39 15.64 2.41
N ALA A 140 3.73 14.44 2.89
CA ALA A 140 2.75 13.48 3.40
C ALA A 140 1.98 14.07 4.61
N LEU A 141 2.70 14.73 5.53
CA LEU A 141 2.08 15.37 6.69
C LEU A 141 1.11 16.49 6.29
N GLU A 142 1.48 17.35 5.35
CA GLU A 142 0.64 18.45 4.84
C GLU A 142 -0.69 17.97 4.26
N LYS A 143 -0.68 16.78 3.63
CA LYS A 143 -1.87 16.16 3.03
C LYS A 143 -2.62 15.20 3.96
N SER A 144 -2.14 15.02 5.19
CA SER A 144 -2.75 14.12 6.18
C SER A 144 -3.35 14.90 7.35
N PHE A 145 -4.28 14.29 8.06
CA PHE A 145 -4.64 14.78 9.40
C PHE A 145 -3.52 14.40 10.37
N ALA A 146 -3.21 15.27 11.33
CA ALA A 146 -2.07 15.15 12.26
C ALA A 146 -1.72 13.69 12.63
N SER A 147 -0.59 13.20 12.10
CA SER A 147 -0.08 11.84 12.32
C SER A 147 1.12 11.89 13.27
N PRO A 148 0.98 11.47 14.54
CA PRO A 148 2.10 11.42 15.48
C PRO A 148 3.27 10.57 14.99
N ARG A 149 2.98 9.53 14.20
CA ARG A 149 3.99 8.68 13.57
C ARG A 149 4.81 9.44 12.53
N LEU A 150 4.17 10.19 11.64
CA LEU A 150 4.87 11.02 10.64
C LEU A 150 5.70 12.11 11.32
N LEU A 151 5.16 12.76 12.35
CA LEU A 151 5.90 13.75 13.14
C LEU A 151 7.17 13.15 13.76
N LYS A 152 7.07 11.93 14.30
CA LYS A 152 8.22 11.19 14.84
C LYS A 152 9.24 10.84 13.75
N LYS A 153 8.80 10.34 12.58
CA LYS A 153 9.66 10.06 11.41
C LYS A 153 10.48 11.28 11.01
N ILE A 154 9.83 12.44 10.91
CA ILE A 154 10.46 13.71 10.54
C ILE A 154 11.47 14.16 11.60
N ALA A 155 11.09 14.14 12.87
CA ALA A 155 11.94 14.59 13.97
C ALA A 155 13.20 13.73 14.14
N GLU A 156 13.06 12.42 14.04
CA GLU A 156 14.17 11.46 14.22
C GLU A 156 14.91 11.15 12.90
N ARG A 157 14.38 11.63 11.77
CA ARG A 157 14.89 11.45 10.41
C ARG A 157 15.04 9.97 10.02
N LYS A 158 14.10 9.12 10.44
CA LYS A 158 14.15 7.65 10.25
C LYS A 158 12.73 7.08 10.09
N PRO A 159 12.54 6.01 9.30
CA PRO A 159 11.26 5.33 9.19
C PRO A 159 10.98 4.47 10.43
N TYR A 160 9.70 4.35 10.78
CA TYR A 160 9.17 3.38 11.74
C TYR A 160 8.17 2.50 11.01
N GLU A 161 8.07 1.22 11.39
CA GLU A 161 7.04 0.27 10.93
C GLU A 161 5.82 0.26 11.86
#